data_AF-A0A5Q4GEV9-F1
#
_entry.id   AF-A0A5Q4GEV9-F1
#
_cell.length_a   1.000
_cell.length_b   1.000
_cell.length_c   1.000
_cell.angle_alpha   90.00
_cell.angle_beta   90.00
_cell.angle_gamma   90.00
#
_symmetry.space_group_name_H-M   'P 1'
#
loop_
_entity.id
_entity.type
_entity.pdbx_description
1 polymer ?
#
loop_
_entity_poly.entity_id
_entity_poly.type
_entity_poly.pdbx_seq_one_letter_code
_entity_poly.pdbx_strand_id
1 'polypeptide(L)' 'MSTSWSEVHERLCNLRQEHRDLDDAIEQIQQSPGVDQLKLRRMKKRKLKLRDQIAYWESKLIPDLDA' A
#
# COMPACT_ATOMS: atom_id res chain seq x y z
N MET A 1 -16.07 12.67 15.19
CA MET A 1 -15.12 11.67 15.72
C MET A 1 -13.72 12.13 15.34
N SER A 2 -12.92 12.55 16.32
CA SER A 2 -11.53 12.92 16.09
C SER A 2 -10.72 11.64 15.92
N THR A 3 -10.25 11.36 14.70
CA THR A 3 -9.40 10.20 14.43
C THR A 3 -8.15 10.29 15.30
N SER A 4 -7.93 9.30 16.17
CA SER A 4 -6.77 9.28 17.07
C SER A 4 -5.50 9.02 16.26
N TRP A 5 -4.37 9.63 16.63
CA TRP A 5 -3.08 9.44 15.96
C TRP A 5 -2.68 7.96 15.89
N SER A 6 -3.01 7.18 16.93
CA SER A 6 -2.85 5.73 16.98
C SER A 6 -3.60 4.99 15.86
N GLU A 7 -4.84 5.40 15.58
CA GLU A 7 -5.70 4.80 14.55
C GLU A 7 -5.15 5.09 13.15
N VAL A 8 -4.61 6.29 12.92
CA VAL A 8 -3.96 6.61 11.65
C VAL A 8 -2.67 5.81 11.49
N HIS A 9 -1.87 5.69 12.54
CA HIS A 9 -0.63 4.91 12.53
C HIS A 9 -0.89 3.42 12.26
N GLU A 10 -1.86 2.82 12.94
CA GLU A 10 -2.26 1.43 12.73
C GLU A 10 -2.74 1.21 11.29
N ARG A 11 -3.57 2.12 10.76
CA ARG A 11 -4.03 2.06 9.38
C ARG A 11 -2.87 2.12 8.39
N LEU A 12 -1.87 2.96 8.65
CA LEU A 12 -0.69 3.11 7.81
C LEU A 12 0.20 1.86 7.87
N CYS A 13 0.32 1.24 9.04
CA CYS A 13 1.00 -0.05 9.22
C CYS A 13 0.32 -1.13 8.37
N ASN A 14 -1.01 -1.24 8.46
CA ASN A 14 -1.79 -2.20 7.68
C ASN A 14 -1.65 -1.98 6.17
N LEU A 15 -1.73 -0.72 5.70
CA LEU A 15 -1.55 -0.40 4.29
C LEU A 15 -0.14 -0.75 3.78
N ARG A 16 0.90 -0.50 4.60
CA ARG A 16 2.29 -0.87 4.28
C ARG A 16 2.47 -2.39 4.23
N GLN A 17 1.85 -3.12 5.14
CA GLN A 17 1.89 -4.58 5.14
C GLN A 17 1.21 -5.14 3.88
N GLU A 18 -0.02 -4.69 3.59
CA GLU A 18 -0.74 -5.12 2.38
C GLU A 18 0.04 -4.78 1.11
N HIS A 19 0.71 -3.64 1.06
CA HIS A 19 1.55 -3.26 -0.07
C HIS A 19 2.75 -4.22 -0.24
N ARG A 20 3.39 -4.65 0.85
CA ARG A 20 4.50 -5.62 0.81
C ARG A 20 4.02 -7.00 0.35
N ASP A 21 2.95 -7.51 0.95
CA ASP A 21 2.37 -8.81 0.59
C ASP A 21 2.00 -8.85 -0.90
N LEU A 22 1.50 -7.74 -1.42
CA LEU A 22 1.13 -7.61 -2.81
C LEU A 22 2.34 -7.52 -3.75
N ASP A 23 3.48 -7.04 -3.26
CA ASP A 23 4.74 -7.05 -4.01
C ASP A 23 5.32 -8.45 -4.11
N ASP A 24 5.37 -9.17 -2.99
CA ASP A 24 5.83 -10.56 -2.94
C ASP A 24 4.97 -11.45 -3.86
N ALA A 25 3.65 -11.25 -3.85
CA ALA A 25 2.74 -11.98 -4.72
C ALA A 25 2.92 -11.62 -6.22
N ILE A 26 3.30 -10.37 -6.54
CA ILE A 26 3.65 -9.97 -7.91
C ILE A 26 4.93 -10.69 -8.36
N GLU A 27 5.96 -10.72 -7.50
CA GLU A 27 7.24 -11.35 -7.81
C GLU A 27 7.07 -12.86 -8.07
N GLN A 28 6.32 -13.54 -7.20
CA GLN A 28 5.99 -14.96 -7.38
C GLN A 28 5.27 -15.24 -8.71
N ILE A 29 4.30 -14.40 -9.09
CA ILE A 29 3.57 -14.57 -10.35
C ILE A 29 4.49 -14.33 -11.54
N GLN A 30 5.43 -13.36 -11.46
CA GLN A 30 6.37 -13.08 -12.55
C GLN A 30 7.37 -14.22 -12.79
N GLN A 31 7.71 -14.98 -11.75
CA GLN A 31 8.60 -16.14 -11.85
C GLN A 31 7.89 -17.40 -12.36
N SER A 32 6.54 -17.43 -12.36
CA SER A 32 5.78 -18.61 -12.77
C SER A 32 5.69 -18.75 -14.30
N PRO A 33 5.88 -19.97 -14.87
CA PRO A 33 5.64 -20.22 -16.28
C PRO A 33 4.16 -20.00 -16.62
N GLY A 34 3.86 -19.22 -17.67
CA GLY A 34 2.47 -18.91 -18.05
C GLY A 34 1.85 -17.75 -17.28
N VAL A 35 2.64 -16.71 -17.00
CA VAL A 35 2.19 -15.46 -16.35
C VAL A 35 0.86 -14.97 -16.91
N ASP A 36 -0.16 -14.92 -16.05
CA ASP A 36 -1.40 -14.23 -16.35
C ASP A 36 -1.16 -12.71 -16.32
N GLN A 37 -0.91 -12.15 -17.50
CA GLN A 37 -0.65 -10.71 -17.70
C GLN A 37 -1.82 -9.83 -17.22
N LEU A 38 -3.07 -10.32 -17.27
CA LEU A 38 -4.21 -9.57 -16.79
C LEU A 38 -4.22 -9.52 -15.26
N LYS A 39 -3.95 -10.66 -14.60
CA LYS A 39 -3.79 -10.73 -13.14
C LYS A 39 -2.64 -9.83 -12.67
N LEU A 40 -1.49 -9.91 -13.32
CA LEU A 40 -0.33 -9.07 -13.01
C LEU A 40 -0.64 -7.58 -13.14
N ARG A 41 -1.33 -7.17 -14.22
CA ARG A 41 -1.78 -5.77 -14.41
C ARG A 41 -2.73 -5.31 -13.30
N ARG A 42 -3.69 -6.16 -12.90
CA ARG A 42 -4.63 -5.84 -11.81
C ARG A 42 -3.91 -5.66 -10.48
N MET A 43 -2.94 -6.53 -10.17
CA MET A 43 -2.14 -6.44 -8.95
C MET A 43 -1.28 -5.18 -8.95
N LYS A 44 -0.54 -4.90 -10.02
CA LYS A 44 0.22 -3.64 -10.14
C LYS A 44 -0.65 -2.40 -9.97
N LYS A 45 -1.87 -2.39 -10.51
CA LYS A 45 -2.84 -1.29 -10.31
C LYS A 45 -3.27 -1.17 -8.84
N ARG A 46 -3.48 -2.29 -8.14
CA ARG A 46 -3.78 -2.28 -6.70
C ARG A 46 -2.59 -1.79 -5.87
N LYS A 47 -1.36 -2.21 -6.21
CA LYS A 47 -0.11 -1.72 -5.60
C LYS A 47 -0.01 -0.20 -5.68
N LEU A 48 -0.25 0.35 -6.87
CA LEU A 48 -0.23 1.80 -7.09
C LEU A 48 -1.25 2.52 -6.18
N LYS A 49 -2.49 2.03 -6.13
CA LYS A 49 -3.53 2.58 -5.23
C LYS A 49 -3.16 2.52 -3.75
N LEU A 50 -2.50 1.45 -3.30
CA LEU A 50 -2.04 1.33 -1.92
C LEU A 50 -0.95 2.36 -1.62
N ARG A 51 0.02 2.53 -2.54
CA ARG A 51 1.04 3.56 -2.42
C ARG A 51 0.45 4.96 -2.32
N ASP A 52 -0.53 5.28 -3.17
CA ASP A 52 -1.19 6.59 -3.17
C ASP A 52 -1.98 6.82 -1.87
N GLN A 53 -2.61 5.78 -1.31
CA GLN A 53 -3.27 5.84 -0.01
C GLN A 53 -2.28 6.03 1.13
N ILE A 54 -1.15 5.31 1.12
CA ILE A 54 -0.07 5.49 2.11
C ILE A 54 0.39 6.95 2.09
N ALA A 55 0.72 7.48 0.91
CA ALA A 55 1.15 8.88 0.77
C ALA A 55 0.08 9.87 1.27
N TYR A 56 -1.20 9.63 0.98
CA TYR A 56 -2.29 10.46 1.49
C TYR A 56 -2.35 10.48 3.03
N TRP A 57 -2.24 9.32 3.68
CA TRP A 57 -2.28 9.22 5.14
C TRP A 57 -0.99 9.73 5.78
N GLU A 58 0.17 9.54 5.15
CA GLU A 58 1.44 10.13 5.57
C GLU A 58 1.34 11.66 5.53
N SER A 59 0.88 12.26 4.43
CA SER A 59 0.67 13.71 4.36
C SER A 59 -0.34 14.24 5.38
N LYS A 60 -1.32 13.43 5.77
CA LYS A 60 -2.30 13.77 6.82
C LYS A 60 -1.74 13.64 8.24
N LEU A 61 -0.65 12.89 8.42
CA LEU A 61 0.14 12.80 9.65
C LEU A 61 1.26 13.85 9.73
N ILE A 62 1.76 14.33 8.58
CA ILE A 62 2.80 15.36 8.45
C ILE A 62 2.31 16.83 8.62
N PRO A 63 1.10 17.20 9.10
CA PRO A 63 0.85 18.61 9.47
C PRO A 63 1.74 19.12 10.62
N ASP A 64 2.42 18.24 11.36
CA ASP A 64 3.07 18.54 12.65
C ASP A 64 4.58 18.24 12.68
N LEU A 65 5.22 17.91 11.55
CA LEU A 65 6.66 17.58 11.49
C LEU A 65 7.56 18.70 10.93
N ASP A 66 6.98 19.82 10.48
CA ASP A 66 7.69 21.05 10.07
C ASP A 66 7.32 22.24 10.99
N ALA A 67 7.61 22.11 12.29
CA ALA A 67 7.66 23.24 13.25
C ALA A 67 9.11 23.58 13.60
#